data_AF-A0A7S4WJ93-F1
#
_entry.id   AF-A0A7S4WJ93-F1
#
_cell.length_a   1.000
_cell.length_b   1.000
_cell.length_c   1.000
_cell.angle_alpha   90.00
_cell.angle_beta   90.00
_cell.angle_gamma   90.00
#
_symmetry.space_group_name_H-M   'P 1'
#
loop_
_entity.id
_entity.type
_entity.pdbx_description
1 polymer ?
#
loop_
_entity_poly.entity_id
_entity_poly.type
_entity_poly.pdbx_seq_one_letter_code
_entity_poly.pdbx_strand_id
1 'polypeptide(L)'
;MFGCFSAAAASPEAAAPPPPASAPPPGRTPDELKVLDLARSAHFDELIQFLSNNPDLIFTTGKSGYNVFHQAAYNSIHPETLKRLYAVGGMRCLNLLQFYSQHGNPRGRPADVAEAMQNYEIAKMLRGMEAALMQAAAEAPAQAQHADARGGHRAVPRARDGPGAQAGAAAVPTCGPSPGCHLPAALGAQASGAHPAEAGLQEPSGRVGAALVLSAVGDAIGFRNGDFEFCEYGQDIEARIRRLGGALGIVPSRETGWPVSDDTVQHLATLRAIIDAQGALPRSSKDAGAIDGLMQRMAHWHVMTWADMDGRAPGKRCGRGVQALSQPGARWDTAVAYEASEKPQGCGASMRAMGIGAVYHGDTFRDALVAIAAESAALSHHSFCGCASAVVSAAGCALALEGVQIQAWPQIILEDFLPRLQQYLLHRPAARRPAADDVSRQCQRFAQPWRSQGMTAKQIADPEQRDRHYK
;
A
#
# COMPACT_ATOMS: atom_id res chain seq x y z
N MET A 1 -8.32 30.53 -82.28
CA MET A 1 -9.66 29.97 -82.55
C MET A 1 -10.14 29.33 -81.25
N PHE A 2 -11.37 29.66 -80.85
CA PHE A 2 -12.03 29.30 -79.59
C PHE A 2 -12.18 27.78 -79.35
N GLY A 3 -12.38 27.41 -78.08
CA GLY A 3 -13.16 26.23 -77.65
C GLY A 3 -12.45 25.44 -76.54
N CYS A 4 -12.74 25.65 -75.25
CA CYS A 4 -13.92 25.31 -74.44
C CYS A 4 -13.72 24.03 -73.61
N PHE A 5 -13.96 24.20 -72.31
CA PHE A 5 -13.95 23.22 -71.23
C PHE A 5 -14.98 22.09 -71.43
N SER A 6 -14.65 20.91 -70.90
CA SER A 6 -15.65 20.05 -70.26
C SER A 6 -15.02 19.35 -69.06
N ALA A 7 -15.63 19.56 -67.89
CA ALA A 7 -15.27 18.96 -66.62
C ALA A 7 -15.93 17.57 -66.50
N ALA A 8 -15.13 16.54 -66.24
CA ALA A 8 -15.62 15.23 -65.82
C ALA A 8 -15.38 15.08 -64.31
N ALA A 9 -16.48 14.86 -63.58
CA ALA A 9 -16.52 14.67 -62.14
C ALA A 9 -15.75 13.41 -61.72
N ALA A 10 -14.81 13.58 -60.77
CA ALA A 10 -14.19 12.47 -60.07
C ALA A 10 -15.20 11.89 -59.05
N SER A 11 -15.45 10.58 -59.15
CA SER A 11 -16.18 9.83 -58.12
C SER A 11 -15.36 9.76 -56.83
N PRO A 12 -15.99 9.82 -55.64
CA PRO A 12 -15.28 9.69 -54.38
C PRO A 12 -14.77 8.26 -54.22
N GLU A 13 -13.46 8.14 -54.09
CA GLU A 13 -12.74 6.92 -53.75
C GLU A 13 -13.29 6.38 -52.42
N ALA A 14 -13.81 5.15 -52.44
CA ALA A 14 -14.37 4.51 -51.27
C ALA A 14 -13.28 4.32 -50.20
N ALA A 15 -13.48 4.95 -49.04
CA ALA A 15 -12.59 4.82 -47.89
C ALA A 15 -12.46 3.34 -47.49
N ALA A 16 -11.21 2.89 -47.32
CA ALA A 16 -10.92 1.56 -46.81
C ALA A 16 -11.61 1.31 -45.46
N PRO A 17 -12.14 0.10 -45.21
CA PRO A 17 -12.81 -0.21 -43.96
C PRO A 17 -11.83 -0.05 -42.78
N PRO A 18 -12.30 0.44 -41.61
CA PRO A 18 -11.45 0.58 -40.43
C PRO A 18 -10.90 -0.79 -40.01
N PRO A 19 -9.65 -0.83 -39.48
CA PRO A 19 -9.06 -2.07 -39.00
C PRO A 19 -9.94 -2.70 -37.91
N PRO A 20 -10.02 -4.04 -37.83
CA PRO A 20 -10.82 -4.72 -36.81
C PRO A 20 -10.39 -4.26 -35.42
N ALA A 21 -11.38 -4.09 -34.53
CA ALA A 21 -11.21 -3.63 -33.16
C ALA A 21 -10.01 -4.33 -32.51
N SER A 22 -8.99 -3.54 -32.18
CA SER A 22 -7.84 -4.00 -31.42
C SER A 22 -8.34 -4.62 -30.12
N ALA A 23 -7.78 -5.78 -29.78
CA ALA A 23 -8.03 -6.43 -28.50
C ALA A 23 -7.92 -5.40 -27.35
N PRO A 24 -8.83 -5.46 -26.35
CA PRO A 24 -8.85 -4.47 -25.28
C PRO A 24 -7.51 -4.48 -24.52
N PRO A 25 -7.00 -3.31 -24.11
CA PRO A 25 -5.75 -3.22 -23.36
C PRO A 25 -5.88 -4.00 -22.04
N PRO A 26 -4.79 -4.63 -21.55
CA PRO A 26 -4.85 -5.47 -20.37
C PRO A 26 -5.22 -4.63 -19.14
N GLY A 27 -6.20 -5.12 -18.36
CA GLY A 27 -6.52 -4.58 -17.04
C GLY A 27 -7.99 -4.20 -16.79
N ARG A 28 -8.91 -4.35 -17.75
CA ARG A 28 -10.36 -4.15 -17.51
C ARG A 28 -11.21 -5.22 -18.20
N THR A 29 -12.23 -5.70 -17.50
CA THR A 29 -13.20 -6.67 -18.01
C THR A 29 -14.14 -6.01 -19.04
N PRO A 30 -14.76 -6.79 -19.95
CA PRO A 30 -15.77 -6.28 -20.89
C PRO A 30 -16.91 -5.54 -20.18
N ASP A 31 -17.31 -5.99 -19.00
CA ASP A 31 -18.41 -5.41 -18.24
C ASP A 31 -18.04 -4.05 -17.62
N GLU A 32 -16.79 -3.90 -17.13
CA GLU A 32 -16.27 -2.60 -16.68
C GLU A 32 -16.19 -1.60 -17.85
N LEU A 33 -15.76 -2.05 -19.04
CA LEU A 33 -15.76 -1.21 -20.22
C LEU A 33 -17.17 -0.75 -20.60
N LYS A 34 -18.16 -1.65 -20.50
CA LYS A 34 -19.58 -1.33 -20.74
C LYS A 34 -20.11 -0.29 -19.76
N VAL A 35 -19.81 -0.41 -18.46
CA VAL A 35 -20.21 0.60 -17.45
C VAL A 35 -19.66 1.98 -17.79
N LEU A 36 -18.39 2.05 -18.17
CA LEU A 36 -17.73 3.31 -18.48
C LEU A 36 -18.28 3.97 -19.75
N ASP A 37 -18.61 3.16 -20.76
CA ASP A 37 -19.18 3.63 -22.00
C ASP A 37 -20.59 4.20 -21.80
N LEU A 38 -21.46 3.45 -21.11
CA LEU A 38 -22.82 3.89 -20.80
C LEU A 38 -22.84 5.15 -19.92
N ALA A 39 -21.96 5.22 -18.91
CA ALA A 39 -21.87 6.40 -18.04
C ALA A 39 -21.37 7.64 -18.78
N ARG A 40 -20.37 7.49 -19.67
CA ARG A 40 -19.82 8.61 -20.45
C ARG A 40 -20.79 9.11 -21.51
N SER A 41 -21.54 8.20 -22.13
CA SER A 41 -22.53 8.51 -23.17
C SER A 41 -23.90 8.89 -22.60
N ALA A 42 -24.00 9.13 -21.29
CA ALA A 42 -25.22 9.52 -20.59
C ALA A 42 -26.41 8.54 -20.73
N HIS A 43 -26.17 7.28 -21.05
CA HIS A 43 -27.20 6.23 -21.14
C HIS A 43 -27.51 5.61 -19.76
N PHE A 44 -27.91 6.46 -18.81
CA PHE A 44 -28.04 6.06 -17.41
C PHE A 44 -29.18 5.07 -17.13
N ASP A 45 -30.24 5.04 -17.94
CA ASP A 45 -31.29 4.03 -17.79
C ASP A 45 -30.80 2.62 -18.06
N GLU A 46 -30.05 2.44 -19.15
CA GLU A 46 -29.40 1.18 -19.49
C GLU A 46 -28.30 0.84 -18.49
N LEU A 47 -27.51 1.84 -18.06
CA LEU A 47 -26.49 1.67 -17.03
C LEU A 47 -27.11 1.15 -15.72
N ILE A 48 -28.20 1.76 -15.25
CA ILE A 48 -28.88 1.37 -14.02
C ILE A 48 -29.43 -0.05 -14.14
N GLN A 49 -30.03 -0.40 -15.28
CA GLN A 49 -30.49 -1.76 -15.53
C GLN A 49 -29.33 -2.76 -15.49
N PHE A 50 -28.19 -2.42 -16.10
CA PHE A 50 -27.00 -3.25 -16.13
C PHE A 50 -26.39 -3.43 -14.73
N LEU A 51 -26.26 -2.34 -13.97
CA LEU A 51 -25.75 -2.35 -12.60
C LEU A 51 -26.72 -3.03 -11.62
N SER A 52 -28.02 -3.03 -11.88
CA SER A 52 -28.98 -3.77 -11.04
C SER A 52 -28.72 -5.28 -11.09
N ASN A 53 -28.25 -5.79 -12.22
CA ASN A 53 -27.84 -7.18 -12.39
C ASN A 53 -26.37 -7.43 -11.97
N ASN A 54 -25.56 -6.37 -11.88
CA ASN A 54 -24.12 -6.44 -11.60
C ASN A 54 -23.72 -5.32 -10.62
N PRO A 55 -24.21 -5.36 -9.37
CA PRO A 55 -24.11 -4.23 -8.45
C PRO A 55 -22.69 -3.84 -8.07
N ASP A 56 -21.75 -4.79 -8.10
CA ASP A 56 -20.35 -4.53 -7.72
C ASP A 56 -19.60 -3.70 -8.77
N LEU A 57 -20.11 -3.63 -10.00
CA LEU A 57 -19.52 -2.80 -11.05
C LEU A 57 -19.80 -1.30 -10.89
N ILE A 58 -20.60 -0.90 -9.89
CA ILE A 58 -20.85 0.52 -9.61
C ILE A 58 -19.57 1.29 -9.24
N PHE A 59 -18.55 0.58 -8.75
CA PHE A 59 -17.25 1.14 -8.39
C PHE A 59 -16.30 1.35 -9.58
N THR A 60 -16.73 1.01 -10.80
CA THR A 60 -15.91 1.18 -11.99
C THR A 60 -15.60 2.67 -12.22
N THR A 61 -14.31 3.00 -12.32
CA THR A 61 -13.83 4.37 -12.55
C THR A 61 -13.11 4.51 -13.88
N GLY A 62 -13.32 5.63 -14.56
CA GLY A 62 -12.65 5.93 -15.83
C GLY A 62 -11.21 6.38 -15.62
N LYS A 63 -10.41 6.43 -16.70
CA LYS A 63 -9.04 6.98 -16.68
C LYS A 63 -8.98 8.44 -16.21
N SER A 64 -10.07 9.19 -16.33
CA SER A 64 -10.19 10.56 -15.81
C SER A 64 -10.43 10.62 -14.30
N GLY A 65 -10.51 9.49 -13.60
CA GLY A 65 -10.92 9.43 -12.19
C GLY A 65 -12.43 9.65 -11.97
N TYR A 66 -13.22 9.88 -13.02
CA TYR A 66 -14.68 9.95 -12.87
C TYR A 66 -15.28 8.57 -12.65
N ASN A 67 -15.99 8.40 -11.53
CA ASN A 67 -16.93 7.32 -11.31
C ASN A 67 -18.32 7.65 -11.89
N VAL A 68 -19.28 6.74 -11.73
CA VAL A 68 -20.65 6.90 -12.24
C VAL A 68 -21.37 8.17 -11.73
N PHE A 69 -21.09 8.62 -10.50
CA PHE A 69 -21.67 9.84 -9.93
C PHE A 69 -21.02 11.12 -10.48
N HIS A 70 -19.71 11.08 -10.77
CA HIS A 70 -19.06 12.19 -11.49
C HIS A 70 -19.62 12.31 -12.90
N GLN A 71 -19.81 11.19 -13.61
CA GLN A 71 -20.40 11.21 -14.95
C GLN A 71 -21.86 11.66 -14.92
N ALA A 72 -22.62 11.28 -13.90
CA ALA A 72 -23.98 11.77 -13.67
C ALA A 72 -24.01 13.29 -13.48
N ALA A 73 -23.14 13.81 -12.61
CA ALA A 73 -22.97 15.23 -12.37
C ALA A 73 -22.53 16.00 -13.63
N TYR A 74 -21.55 15.45 -14.35
CA TYR A 74 -20.99 16.04 -15.56
C TYR A 74 -22.02 16.15 -16.68
N ASN A 75 -22.82 15.10 -16.89
CA ASN A 75 -23.86 15.06 -17.91
C ASN A 75 -25.18 15.72 -17.49
N SER A 76 -25.23 16.38 -16.32
CA SER A 76 -26.44 17.05 -15.80
C SER A 76 -27.69 16.15 -15.83
N ILE A 77 -27.55 14.91 -15.38
CA ILE A 77 -28.66 13.95 -15.46
C ILE A 77 -29.84 14.38 -14.58
N HIS A 78 -31.03 13.90 -14.93
CA HIS A 78 -32.25 14.21 -14.19
C HIS A 78 -32.17 13.69 -12.73
N PRO A 79 -32.67 14.44 -11.72
CA PRO A 79 -32.62 14.04 -10.31
C PRO A 79 -33.18 12.65 -10.01
N GLU A 80 -34.25 12.23 -10.69
CA GLU A 80 -34.83 10.88 -10.52
C GLU A 80 -33.90 9.76 -11.01
N THR A 81 -33.12 10.01 -12.06
CA THR A 81 -32.12 9.05 -12.53
C THR A 81 -30.99 8.90 -11.52
N LEU A 82 -30.59 10.00 -10.88
CA LEU A 82 -29.59 9.99 -9.82
C LEU A 82 -30.06 9.20 -8.58
N LYS A 83 -31.32 9.34 -8.18
CA LYS A 83 -31.92 8.55 -7.09
C LYS A 83 -31.96 7.05 -7.42
N ARG A 84 -32.30 6.70 -8.65
CA ARG A 84 -32.29 5.30 -9.12
C ARG A 84 -30.87 4.72 -9.13
N LEU A 85 -29.88 5.49 -9.57
CA LEU A 85 -28.47 5.08 -9.50
C LEU A 85 -28.02 4.88 -8.04
N TYR A 86 -28.38 5.80 -7.16
CA TYR A 86 -28.15 5.69 -5.72
C TYR A 86 -28.78 4.42 -5.13
N ALA A 87 -30.00 4.06 -5.54
CA ALA A 87 -30.69 2.87 -5.06
C ALA A 87 -29.97 1.56 -5.44
N VAL A 88 -29.24 1.52 -6.56
CA VAL A 88 -28.46 0.35 -6.97
C VAL A 88 -27.26 0.11 -6.03
N GLY A 89 -26.56 1.17 -5.63
CA GLY A 89 -25.41 1.04 -4.74
C GLY A 89 -25.77 1.00 -3.25
N GLY A 90 -26.85 1.67 -2.83
CA GLY A 90 -27.24 1.79 -1.43
C GLY A 90 -26.13 2.42 -0.58
N MET A 91 -25.84 1.84 0.60
CA MET A 91 -24.77 2.32 1.49
C MET A 91 -23.38 2.36 0.84
N ARG A 92 -23.15 1.52 -0.18
CA ARG A 92 -21.88 1.46 -0.92
C ARG A 92 -21.59 2.72 -1.74
N CYS A 93 -22.61 3.55 -1.98
CA CYS A 93 -22.44 4.83 -2.69
C CYS A 93 -21.63 5.85 -1.89
N LEU A 94 -21.46 5.71 -0.56
CA LEU A 94 -20.79 6.72 0.25
C LEU A 94 -19.37 7.01 -0.26
N ASN A 95 -18.59 5.97 -0.49
CA ASN A 95 -17.22 6.11 -1.03
C ASN A 95 -17.21 6.78 -2.41
N LEU A 96 -18.22 6.52 -3.25
CA LEU A 96 -18.31 7.09 -4.60
C LEU A 96 -18.71 8.57 -4.59
N LEU A 97 -19.56 8.96 -3.65
CA LEU A 97 -19.97 10.35 -3.44
C LEU A 97 -18.86 11.19 -2.80
N GLN A 98 -17.97 10.56 -2.02
CA GLN A 98 -16.83 11.22 -1.37
C GLN A 98 -15.55 11.21 -2.21
N PHE A 99 -15.47 10.36 -3.23
CA PHE A 99 -14.29 10.25 -4.09
C PHE A 99 -13.97 11.58 -4.77
N TYR A 100 -12.74 12.06 -4.63
CA TYR A 100 -12.26 13.29 -5.27
C TYR A 100 -11.50 12.97 -6.56
N SER A 101 -12.03 13.36 -7.72
CA SER A 101 -11.32 13.17 -8.99
C SER A 101 -10.24 14.23 -9.23
N GLN A 102 -8.98 13.78 -9.28
CA GLN A 102 -7.82 14.64 -9.56
C GLN A 102 -7.56 14.88 -11.07
N HIS A 103 -8.02 13.94 -11.92
CA HIS A 103 -7.79 13.97 -13.37
C HIS A 103 -9.04 14.36 -14.17
N GLY A 104 -10.16 14.53 -13.49
CA GLY A 104 -11.40 15.04 -14.04
C GLY A 104 -11.26 16.49 -14.48
N ASN A 105 -12.10 16.90 -15.43
CA ASN A 105 -12.29 18.29 -15.74
C ASN A 105 -13.80 18.56 -15.84
N PRO A 106 -14.42 19.22 -14.85
CA PRO A 106 -13.82 19.83 -13.65
C PRO A 106 -13.28 18.82 -12.61
N ARG A 107 -12.32 19.25 -11.77
CA ARG A 107 -11.80 18.44 -10.65
C ARG A 107 -12.70 18.57 -9.44
N GLY A 108 -12.76 17.53 -8.61
CA GLY A 108 -13.55 17.55 -7.38
C GLY A 108 -14.33 16.27 -7.15
N ARG A 109 -15.16 16.27 -6.10
CA ARG A 109 -16.17 15.22 -5.85
C ARG A 109 -17.34 15.37 -6.81
N PRO A 110 -18.27 14.40 -6.93
CA PRO A 110 -19.45 14.52 -7.78
C PRO A 110 -20.24 15.82 -7.54
N ALA A 111 -20.41 16.24 -6.29
CA ALA A 111 -21.11 17.49 -5.97
C ALA A 111 -20.35 18.73 -6.47
N ASP A 112 -19.02 18.74 -6.32
CA ASP A 112 -18.16 19.83 -6.78
C ASP A 112 -18.15 19.90 -8.32
N VAL A 113 -18.17 18.74 -8.99
CA VAL A 113 -18.36 18.64 -10.46
C VAL A 113 -19.72 19.20 -10.87
N ALA A 114 -20.80 18.85 -10.17
CA ALA A 114 -22.14 19.38 -10.48
C ALA A 114 -22.20 20.90 -10.33
N GLU A 115 -21.57 21.47 -9.29
CA GLU A 115 -21.46 22.94 -9.11
C GLU A 115 -20.66 23.60 -10.23
N ALA A 116 -19.54 23.00 -10.62
CA ALA A 116 -18.73 23.50 -11.72
C ALA A 116 -19.46 23.43 -13.08
N MET A 117 -20.37 22.47 -13.24
CA MET A 117 -21.30 22.39 -14.38
C MET A 117 -22.55 23.28 -14.21
N GLN A 118 -22.58 24.14 -13.18
CA GLN A 118 -23.69 25.05 -12.86
C GLN A 118 -25.02 24.34 -12.56
N ASN A 119 -24.97 23.06 -12.16
CA ASN A 119 -26.13 22.27 -11.79
C ASN A 119 -26.28 22.17 -10.27
N TYR A 120 -26.70 23.29 -9.66
CA TYR A 120 -26.81 23.44 -8.21
C TYR A 120 -27.84 22.51 -7.56
N GLU A 121 -28.89 22.12 -8.29
CA GLU A 121 -29.88 21.15 -7.79
C GLU A 121 -29.28 19.76 -7.63
N ILE A 122 -28.53 19.29 -8.63
CA ILE A 122 -27.80 18.01 -8.55
C ILE A 122 -26.70 18.08 -7.49
N ALA A 123 -25.97 19.18 -7.39
CA ALA A 123 -24.97 19.35 -6.34
C ALA A 123 -25.58 19.24 -4.93
N LYS A 124 -26.68 19.96 -4.69
CA LYS A 124 -27.42 19.90 -3.42
C LYS A 124 -27.92 18.47 -3.13
N MET A 125 -28.43 17.78 -4.16
CA MET A 125 -28.90 16.41 -4.02
C MET A 125 -27.76 15.44 -3.66
N LEU A 126 -26.61 15.54 -4.33
CA LEU A 126 -25.43 14.73 -4.06
C LEU A 126 -24.89 14.94 -2.64
N ARG A 127 -24.79 16.20 -2.19
CA ARG A 127 -24.42 16.54 -0.80
C ARG A 127 -25.43 15.99 0.21
N GLY A 128 -26.72 16.04 -0.12
CA GLY A 128 -27.80 15.48 0.72
C GLY A 128 -27.72 13.95 0.82
N MET A 129 -27.45 13.26 -0.29
CA MET A 129 -27.24 11.81 -0.31
C MET A 129 -26.00 11.42 0.50
N GLU A 130 -24.89 12.15 0.34
CA GLU A 130 -23.67 11.97 1.15
C GLU A 130 -23.97 12.12 2.64
N ALA A 131 -24.62 13.21 3.05
CA ALA A 131 -24.96 13.48 4.44
C ALA A 131 -25.89 12.41 5.03
N ALA A 132 -26.92 11.98 4.29
CA ALA A 132 -27.84 10.94 4.73
C ALA A 132 -27.13 9.60 4.93
N LEU A 133 -26.22 9.23 4.02
CA LEU A 133 -25.40 8.03 4.17
C LEU A 133 -24.42 8.13 5.35
N MET A 134 -23.82 9.30 5.58
CA MET A 134 -22.96 9.52 6.74
C MET A 134 -23.73 9.40 8.06
N GLN A 135 -24.96 9.92 8.11
CA GLN A 135 -25.83 9.79 9.26
C GLN A 135 -26.26 8.33 9.47
N ALA A 136 -26.69 7.64 8.43
CA ALA A 136 -27.04 6.21 8.49
C ALA A 136 -25.85 5.32 8.91
N ALA A 137 -24.64 5.63 8.45
CA ALA A 137 -23.42 4.94 8.86
C ALA A 137 -23.06 5.20 10.33
N ALA A 138 -23.37 6.39 10.86
CA ALA A 138 -23.16 6.74 12.27
C ALA A 138 -24.23 6.13 13.21
N GLU A 139 -25.44 5.91 12.70
CA GLU A 139 -26.58 5.35 13.44
C GLU A 139 -26.69 3.82 13.37
N ALA A 140 -25.90 3.16 12.50
CA ALA A 140 -25.89 1.70 12.39
C ALA A 140 -25.45 1.05 13.71
N PRO A 141 -26.31 0.23 14.37
CA PRO A 141 -25.92 -0.45 15.60
C PRO A 141 -24.84 -1.51 15.33
N ALA A 142 -23.96 -1.74 16.30
CA ALA A 142 -22.94 -2.79 16.34
C ALA A 142 -23.51 -4.23 16.39
N GLN A 143 -24.58 -4.50 15.64
CA GLN A 143 -25.29 -5.78 15.57
C GLN A 143 -25.24 -6.34 14.15
N ALA A 144 -24.03 -6.71 13.71
CA ALA A 144 -23.80 -7.66 12.63
C ALA A 144 -22.80 -8.76 13.04
N GLN A 145 -22.69 -9.04 14.35
CA GLN A 145 -21.85 -10.12 14.90
C GLN A 145 -22.63 -11.37 15.34
N HIS A 146 -23.97 -11.39 15.24
CA HIS A 146 -24.76 -12.57 15.64
C HIS A 146 -26.02 -12.76 14.78
N ALA A 147 -25.85 -13.07 13.49
CA ALA A 147 -26.95 -13.58 12.67
C ALA A 147 -26.46 -14.40 11.46
N ASP A 148 -25.52 -15.33 11.67
CA ASP A 148 -25.34 -16.45 10.73
C ASP A 148 -24.91 -17.76 11.42
N ALA A 149 -25.30 -17.91 12.70
CA ALA A 149 -25.09 -19.12 13.46
C ALA A 149 -26.42 -19.58 14.06
N ARG A 150 -27.36 -19.97 13.19
CA ARG A 150 -28.43 -20.95 13.43
C ARG A 150 -29.40 -20.98 12.24
N GLY A 151 -29.13 -21.88 11.30
CA GLY A 151 -29.98 -22.05 10.11
C GLY A 151 -29.71 -23.32 9.33
N GLY A 152 -29.78 -24.49 9.98
CA GLY A 152 -30.02 -25.75 9.27
C GLY A 152 -29.04 -26.86 9.59
N HIS A 153 -29.39 -27.72 10.55
CA HIS A 153 -29.40 -29.16 10.29
C HIS A 153 -30.39 -29.86 11.21
N ARG A 154 -31.24 -30.66 10.58
CA ARG A 154 -32.28 -31.54 11.12
C ARG A 154 -31.80 -32.38 12.30
N ALA A 155 -32.65 -32.45 13.32
CA ALA A 155 -32.55 -33.40 14.42
C ALA A 155 -32.92 -34.84 13.98
N VAL A 156 -32.19 -35.82 14.52
CA VAL A 156 -32.66 -37.20 14.77
C VAL A 156 -32.15 -37.60 16.16
N PRO A 157 -32.97 -38.20 17.05
CA PRO A 157 -32.67 -38.32 18.49
C PRO A 157 -32.22 -39.74 18.92
N ARG A 158 -31.45 -39.83 20.02
CA ARG A 158 -31.37 -40.98 20.95
C ARG A 158 -31.12 -40.42 22.37
N ALA A 159 -32.10 -40.48 23.29
CA ALA A 159 -32.37 -41.55 24.28
C ALA A 159 -31.19 -41.72 25.28
N ARG A 160 -31.33 -41.27 26.55
CA ARG A 160 -31.69 -42.06 27.78
C ARG A 160 -30.57 -43.05 28.16
N ASP A 161 -30.01 -43.17 29.37
CA ASP A 161 -30.38 -42.96 30.79
C ASP A 161 -29.07 -42.69 31.60
N GLY A 162 -29.02 -41.96 32.73
CA GLY A 162 -29.33 -42.42 34.09
C GLY A 162 -28.11 -42.24 35.05
N PRO A 163 -28.26 -41.98 36.37
CA PRO A 163 -27.18 -41.42 37.24
C PRO A 163 -26.70 -42.33 38.40
N GLY A 164 -25.59 -41.98 39.06
CA GLY A 164 -25.20 -42.48 40.41
C GLY A 164 -23.75 -42.10 40.78
N ALA A 165 -23.50 -41.22 41.76
CA ALA A 165 -23.32 -41.47 43.22
C ALA A 165 -21.88 -41.91 43.57
N GLN A 166 -21.03 -41.05 44.15
CA GLN A 166 -20.79 -40.73 45.58
C GLN A 166 -19.46 -41.31 46.15
N ALA A 167 -18.68 -40.38 46.73
CA ALA A 167 -17.95 -40.44 48.02
C ALA A 167 -16.74 -41.36 48.27
N GLY A 168 -15.74 -40.79 48.96
CA GLY A 168 -14.73 -41.54 49.73
C GLY A 168 -13.45 -40.75 50.03
N ALA A 169 -13.40 -40.08 51.19
CA ALA A 169 -12.22 -39.43 51.76
C ALA A 169 -11.49 -40.35 52.74
N ALA A 170 -10.15 -40.26 52.84
CA ALA A 170 -9.38 -40.67 54.04
C ALA A 170 -7.99 -40.01 54.07
N ALA A 171 -7.51 -39.71 55.28
CA ALA A 171 -6.35 -38.89 55.62
C ALA A 171 -5.18 -39.70 56.22
N VAL A 172 -3.92 -39.25 55.96
CA VAL A 172 -2.74 -38.96 56.86
C VAL A 172 -2.34 -40.04 57.93
N PRO A 173 -1.04 -40.42 58.18
CA PRO A 173 -0.01 -39.51 58.73
C PRO A 173 1.54 -39.74 58.54
N THR A 174 2.25 -38.60 58.60
CA THR A 174 3.57 -38.21 59.18
C THR A 174 4.78 -39.16 59.38
N CYS A 175 5.98 -38.64 59.04
CA CYS A 175 7.21 -38.66 59.86
C CYS A 175 8.28 -37.67 59.33
N GLY A 176 8.91 -36.85 60.20
CA GLY A 176 10.16 -36.06 59.95
C GLY A 176 11.43 -36.80 60.43
N PRO A 177 12.66 -36.21 60.55
CA PRO A 177 13.06 -34.78 60.56
C PRO A 177 14.32 -34.36 59.71
N SER A 178 14.54 -33.02 59.62
CA SER A 178 15.66 -32.09 59.25
C SER A 178 17.14 -32.54 59.01
N PRO A 179 18.11 -31.65 58.65
CA PRO A 179 18.15 -30.45 57.77
C PRO A 179 19.36 -30.41 56.78
N GLY A 180 19.35 -29.53 55.76
CA GLY A 180 20.58 -29.20 55.00
C GLY A 180 20.39 -28.41 53.71
N CYS A 181 20.82 -27.14 53.73
CA CYS A 181 21.26 -26.23 52.66
C CYS A 181 20.71 -26.27 51.22
N HIS A 182 20.52 -25.04 50.70
CA HIS A 182 20.62 -24.55 49.30
C HIS A 182 19.31 -24.07 48.62
N LEU A 183 19.27 -22.73 48.45
CA LEU A 183 18.67 -21.88 47.40
C LEU A 183 17.47 -22.42 46.57
N PRO A 184 16.34 -21.69 46.48
CA PRO A 184 15.27 -22.08 45.58
C PRO A 184 15.52 -21.59 44.15
N ALA A 185 15.65 -22.55 43.24
CA ALA A 185 15.26 -22.40 41.84
C ALA A 185 13.79 -22.83 41.68
N ALA A 186 13.15 -22.24 40.66
CA ALA A 186 11.90 -22.68 40.02
C ALA A 186 10.60 -22.58 40.84
N LEU A 187 9.89 -21.46 40.66
CA LEU A 187 8.42 -21.47 40.63
C LEU A 187 7.97 -21.55 39.17
N GLY A 188 7.13 -22.55 38.91
CA GLY A 188 6.82 -23.06 37.59
C GLY A 188 6.13 -22.06 36.69
N ALA A 189 6.62 -21.97 35.47
CA ALA A 189 5.85 -21.48 34.34
C ALA A 189 4.64 -22.40 34.15
N GLN A 190 3.46 -21.91 34.49
CA GLN A 190 2.23 -22.43 33.90
C GLN A 190 2.32 -22.12 32.41
N ALA A 191 2.55 -23.15 31.60
CA ALA A 191 2.40 -23.07 30.16
C ALA A 191 0.91 -22.83 29.84
N SER A 192 0.53 -21.55 29.74
CA SER A 192 -0.66 -21.16 29.01
C SER A 192 -0.43 -21.56 27.55
N GLY A 193 -1.23 -22.48 27.04
CA GLY A 193 -1.17 -22.88 25.63
C GLY A 193 -1.32 -21.64 24.76
N ALA A 194 -0.24 -21.26 24.06
CA ALA A 194 -0.24 -20.15 23.13
C ALA A 194 -1.29 -20.39 22.04
N HIS A 195 -2.02 -19.35 21.65
CA HIS A 195 -2.98 -19.45 20.55
C HIS A 195 -2.24 -19.88 19.26
N PRO A 196 -2.88 -20.61 18.32
CA PRO A 196 -2.21 -21.10 17.09
C PRO A 196 -1.50 -20.01 16.27
N ALA A 197 -2.00 -18.76 16.33
CA ALA A 197 -1.37 -17.60 15.71
C ALA A 197 -0.05 -17.18 16.39
N GLU A 198 0.04 -17.33 17.72
CA GLU A 198 1.26 -17.04 18.49
C GLU A 198 2.32 -18.12 18.28
N ALA A 199 1.92 -19.38 18.15
CA ALA A 199 2.82 -20.48 17.80
C ALA A 199 3.44 -20.30 16.40
N GLY A 200 2.67 -19.80 15.43
CA GLY A 200 3.18 -19.49 14.09
C GLY A 200 4.21 -18.35 14.06
N LEU A 201 4.08 -17.35 14.95
CA LEU A 201 5.00 -16.21 15.06
C LEU A 201 6.33 -16.54 15.78
N GLN A 202 6.43 -17.71 16.42
CA GLN A 202 7.65 -18.14 17.09
C GLN A 202 8.72 -18.61 16.08
N GLU A 203 8.30 -19.12 14.91
CA GLU A 203 9.20 -19.53 13.85
C GLU A 203 9.70 -18.33 13.00
N PRO A 204 10.98 -18.30 12.59
CA PRO A 204 11.53 -17.22 11.76
C PRO A 204 10.73 -16.97 10.48
N SER A 205 10.19 -18.03 9.86
CA SER A 205 9.34 -17.95 8.67
C SER A 205 8.00 -17.25 8.95
N GLY A 206 7.42 -17.44 10.13
CA GLY A 206 6.19 -16.77 10.54
C GLY A 206 6.39 -15.29 10.84
N ARG A 207 7.54 -14.90 11.42
CA ARG A 207 7.89 -13.47 11.63
C ARG A 207 8.09 -12.74 10.30
N VAL A 208 8.79 -13.36 9.35
CA VAL A 208 8.95 -12.81 8.00
C VAL A 208 7.60 -12.69 7.30
N GLY A 209 6.77 -13.73 7.34
CA GLY A 209 5.42 -13.70 6.76
C GLY A 209 4.57 -12.57 7.35
N ALA A 210 4.57 -12.42 8.68
CA ALA A 210 3.86 -11.35 9.36
C ALA A 210 4.41 -9.96 9.00
N ALA A 211 5.73 -9.78 8.94
CA ALA A 211 6.33 -8.50 8.58
C ALA A 211 5.90 -8.05 7.17
N LEU A 212 5.86 -8.97 6.21
CA LEU A 212 5.44 -8.67 4.84
C LEU A 212 3.95 -8.31 4.77
N VAL A 213 3.09 -9.11 5.39
CA VAL A 213 1.64 -8.86 5.38
C VAL A 213 1.28 -7.60 6.14
N LEU A 214 1.86 -7.39 7.33
CA LEU A 214 1.56 -6.23 8.16
C LEU A 214 2.14 -4.94 7.60
N SER A 215 3.20 -5.00 6.80
CA SER A 215 3.64 -3.84 6.00
C SER A 215 2.55 -3.42 5.02
N ALA A 216 1.94 -4.37 4.30
CA ALA A 216 0.84 -4.09 3.36
C ALA A 216 -0.44 -3.64 4.06
N VAL A 217 -0.75 -4.20 5.24
CA VAL A 217 -1.87 -3.73 6.07
C VAL A 217 -1.62 -2.28 6.52
N GLY A 218 -0.41 -1.98 7.00
CA GLY A 218 -0.03 -0.63 7.42
C GLY A 218 -0.15 0.39 6.29
N ASP A 219 0.35 0.04 5.10
CA ASP A 219 0.15 0.80 3.86
C ASP A 219 -1.34 1.03 3.59
N ALA A 220 -2.16 -0.03 3.46
CA ALA A 220 -3.58 0.12 3.16
C ALA A 220 -4.34 0.99 4.19
N ILE A 221 -3.97 0.91 5.47
CA ILE A 221 -4.53 1.77 6.53
C ILE A 221 -4.11 3.22 6.33
N GLY A 222 -2.81 3.48 6.16
CA GLY A 222 -2.28 4.83 5.98
C GLY A 222 -2.71 5.48 4.66
N PHE A 223 -2.94 4.67 3.64
CA PHE A 223 -3.39 5.11 2.33
C PHE A 223 -4.89 5.43 2.32
N ARG A 224 -5.73 4.43 2.64
CA ARG A 224 -7.20 4.49 2.59
C ARG A 224 -7.72 5.15 1.29
N ASN A 225 -7.30 4.64 0.12
CA ASN A 225 -7.60 5.23 -1.20
C ASN A 225 -7.17 6.71 -1.35
N GLY A 226 -6.11 7.11 -0.67
CA GLY A 226 -5.62 8.49 -0.63
C GLY A 226 -6.35 9.39 0.38
N ASP A 227 -7.42 8.94 1.04
CA ASP A 227 -8.15 9.79 1.99
C ASP A 227 -7.28 10.14 3.22
N PHE A 228 -6.49 9.18 3.71
CA PHE A 228 -5.60 9.41 4.84
C PHE A 228 -4.25 9.96 4.39
N GLU A 229 -3.68 9.44 3.29
CA GLU A 229 -2.39 9.88 2.77
C GLU A 229 -2.36 11.39 2.46
N PHE A 230 -3.44 11.93 1.90
CA PHE A 230 -3.51 13.35 1.52
C PHE A 230 -4.16 14.24 2.59
N CYS A 231 -4.37 13.71 3.80
CA CYS A 231 -4.85 14.48 4.93
C CYS A 231 -3.67 15.02 5.75
N GLU A 232 -3.40 16.33 5.63
CA GLU A 232 -2.27 16.98 6.32
C GLU A 232 -2.52 17.27 7.82
N TYR A 233 -3.62 16.78 8.39
CA TYR A 233 -4.02 17.06 9.78
C TYR A 233 -4.23 15.74 10.54
N GLY A 234 -3.29 15.40 11.42
CA GLY A 234 -3.34 14.14 12.17
C GLY A 234 -4.58 14.02 13.04
N GLN A 235 -5.08 15.14 13.57
CA GLN A 235 -6.32 15.17 14.37
C GLN A 235 -7.56 14.73 13.56
N ASP A 236 -7.63 15.08 12.28
CA ASP A 236 -8.73 14.69 11.41
C ASP A 236 -8.67 13.20 11.10
N ILE A 237 -7.47 12.66 10.87
CA ILE A 237 -7.24 11.23 10.71
C ILE A 237 -7.68 10.49 11.98
N GLU A 238 -7.25 10.94 13.16
CA GLU A 238 -7.64 10.35 14.44
C GLU A 238 -9.16 10.35 14.64
N ALA A 239 -9.85 11.46 14.32
CA ALA A 239 -11.30 11.55 14.43
C ALA A 239 -12.02 10.56 13.51
N ARG A 240 -11.51 10.36 12.28
CA ARG A 240 -12.03 9.37 11.33
C ARG A 240 -11.77 7.94 11.81
N ILE A 241 -10.58 7.64 12.32
CA ILE A 241 -10.24 6.34 12.92
C ILE A 241 -11.20 6.02 14.07
N ARG A 242 -11.48 6.98 14.98
CA ARG A 242 -12.44 6.77 16.08
C ARG A 242 -13.83 6.42 15.57
N ARG A 243 -14.30 7.08 14.49
CA ARG A 243 -15.61 6.77 13.86
C ARG A 243 -15.67 5.39 13.22
N LEU A 244 -14.52 4.84 12.80
CA LEU A 244 -14.40 3.49 12.25
C LEU A 244 -14.27 2.40 13.32
N GLY A 245 -14.55 2.72 14.60
CA GLY A 245 -14.42 1.78 15.72
C GLY A 245 -13.05 1.78 16.39
N GLY A 246 -12.22 2.80 16.13
CA GLY A 246 -10.87 2.90 16.66
C GLY A 246 -9.89 1.93 16.00
N ALA A 247 -8.70 1.78 16.57
CA ALA A 247 -7.63 0.96 15.99
C ALA A 247 -8.04 -0.52 15.76
N LEU A 248 -8.90 -1.07 16.63
CA LEU A 248 -9.40 -2.45 16.52
C LEU A 248 -10.52 -2.62 15.49
N GLY A 249 -11.19 -1.52 15.08
CA GLY A 249 -12.23 -1.54 14.06
C GLY A 249 -11.68 -1.44 12.62
N ILE A 250 -10.39 -1.14 12.46
CA ILE A 250 -9.76 -1.00 11.16
C ILE A 250 -9.36 -2.38 10.62
N VAL A 251 -10.10 -2.84 9.61
CA VAL A 251 -9.80 -4.09 8.90
C VAL A 251 -9.76 -3.81 7.39
N PRO A 252 -8.58 -3.50 6.84
CA PRO A 252 -8.42 -3.37 5.39
C PRO A 252 -8.75 -4.70 4.72
N SER A 253 -9.64 -4.64 3.74
CA SER A 253 -10.10 -5.81 2.99
C SER A 253 -10.62 -5.37 1.64
N ARG A 254 -10.89 -6.35 0.78
CA ARG A 254 -11.50 -6.08 -0.52
C ARG A 254 -12.91 -5.52 -0.34
N GLU A 255 -13.63 -6.00 0.67
CA GLU A 255 -14.99 -5.62 1.02
C GLU A 255 -15.08 -4.20 1.58
N THR A 256 -14.09 -3.79 2.38
CA THR A 256 -13.98 -2.40 2.85
C THR A 256 -13.47 -1.47 1.76
N GLY A 257 -12.90 -2.03 0.68
CA GLY A 257 -12.40 -1.31 -0.47
C GLY A 257 -11.14 -0.52 -0.15
N TRP A 258 -10.26 -1.01 0.73
CA TRP A 258 -9.01 -0.34 1.11
C TRP A 258 -7.84 -1.02 0.38
N PRO A 259 -7.45 -0.54 -0.81
CA PRO A 259 -6.30 -1.07 -1.52
C PRO A 259 -5.00 -0.64 -0.83
N VAL A 260 -3.92 -1.32 -1.19
CA VAL A 260 -2.55 -0.89 -0.92
C VAL A 260 -2.11 0.21 -1.92
N SER A 261 -1.16 1.06 -1.54
CA SER A 261 -0.56 2.11 -2.40
C SER A 261 0.56 1.55 -3.30
N ASP A 262 1.34 2.45 -3.91
CA ASP A 262 2.57 2.11 -4.62
C ASP A 262 3.66 1.50 -3.71
N ASP A 263 3.63 1.77 -2.40
CA ASP A 263 4.54 1.22 -1.39
C ASP A 263 4.55 -0.31 -1.46
N THR A 264 3.41 -0.95 -1.25
CA THR A 264 3.31 -2.42 -1.28
C THR A 264 3.62 -2.98 -2.67
N VAL A 265 3.13 -2.36 -3.74
CA VAL A 265 3.37 -2.84 -5.12
C VAL A 265 4.87 -2.85 -5.42
N GLN A 266 5.59 -1.79 -5.05
CA GLN A 266 7.03 -1.70 -5.27
C GLN A 266 7.83 -2.58 -4.30
N HIS A 267 7.37 -2.77 -3.06
CA HIS A 267 7.99 -3.70 -2.10
C HIS A 267 7.87 -5.16 -2.59
N LEU A 268 6.70 -5.55 -3.10
CA LEU A 268 6.49 -6.85 -3.75
C LEU A 268 7.36 -7.02 -5.00
N ALA A 269 7.57 -5.97 -5.80
CA ALA A 269 8.48 -6.00 -6.94
C ALA A 269 9.93 -6.34 -6.52
N THR A 270 10.42 -5.72 -5.43
CA THR A 270 11.73 -6.02 -4.86
C THR A 270 11.83 -7.49 -4.40
N LEU A 271 10.81 -7.98 -3.68
CA LEU A 271 10.77 -9.37 -3.22
C LEU A 271 10.70 -10.37 -4.38
N ARG A 272 9.91 -10.06 -5.42
CA ARG A 272 9.77 -10.92 -6.59
C ARG A 272 11.09 -11.06 -7.35
N ALA A 273 11.85 -9.98 -7.49
CA ALA A 273 13.19 -10.02 -8.07
C ALA A 273 14.17 -10.89 -7.25
N ILE A 274 14.06 -10.86 -5.93
CA ILE A 274 14.86 -11.72 -5.04
C ILE A 274 14.47 -13.19 -5.21
N ILE A 275 13.17 -13.50 -5.24
CA ILE A 275 12.65 -14.86 -5.46
C ILE A 275 13.11 -15.41 -6.81
N ASP A 276 12.98 -14.60 -7.87
CA ASP A 276 13.35 -14.99 -9.23
C ASP A 276 14.86 -15.18 -9.41
N ALA A 277 15.70 -14.66 -8.52
CA ALA A 277 17.13 -14.93 -8.53
C ALA A 277 17.46 -16.38 -8.13
N GLN A 278 16.52 -17.15 -7.56
CA GLN A 278 16.57 -18.61 -7.33
C GLN A 278 17.93 -19.16 -6.85
N GLY A 279 18.59 -18.48 -5.91
CA GLY A 279 19.87 -18.91 -5.32
C GLY A 279 21.13 -18.23 -5.90
N ALA A 280 21.02 -17.45 -6.97
CA ALA A 280 22.08 -16.57 -7.49
C ALA A 280 22.12 -15.21 -6.77
N LEU A 281 21.82 -15.22 -5.47
CA LEU A 281 21.80 -14.03 -4.63
C LEU A 281 23.24 -13.64 -4.22
N PRO A 282 23.59 -12.34 -4.22
CA PRO A 282 24.90 -11.90 -3.80
C PRO A 282 25.23 -12.35 -2.38
N ARG A 283 26.37 -13.00 -2.18
CA ARG A 283 26.81 -13.42 -0.83
C ARG A 283 27.66 -12.37 -0.11
N SER A 284 28.14 -11.37 -0.84
CA SER A 284 28.95 -10.28 -0.31
C SER A 284 28.79 -9.02 -1.14
N SER A 285 29.20 -7.87 -0.59
CA SER A 285 29.26 -6.59 -1.33
C SER A 285 30.23 -6.60 -2.52
N LYS A 286 31.12 -7.59 -2.60
CA LYS A 286 32.12 -7.75 -3.68
C LYS A 286 31.64 -8.64 -4.82
N ASP A 287 30.47 -9.26 -4.69
CA ASP A 287 29.88 -10.16 -5.69
C ASP A 287 29.20 -9.36 -6.81
N ALA A 288 30.01 -8.62 -7.58
CA ALA A 288 29.52 -7.65 -8.56
C ALA A 288 28.63 -8.29 -9.63
N GLY A 289 28.92 -9.53 -10.05
CA GLY A 289 28.11 -10.25 -11.04
C GLY A 289 26.73 -10.64 -10.50
N ALA A 290 26.65 -11.15 -9.27
CA ALA A 290 25.35 -11.45 -8.66
C ALA A 290 24.55 -10.17 -8.37
N ILE A 291 25.21 -9.09 -7.96
CA ILE A 291 24.56 -7.80 -7.72
C ILE A 291 23.99 -7.27 -9.04
N ASP A 292 24.77 -7.28 -10.12
CA ASP A 292 24.32 -6.88 -11.45
C ASP A 292 23.10 -7.69 -11.91
N GLY A 293 23.14 -9.02 -11.80
CA GLY A 293 22.01 -9.87 -12.15
C GLY A 293 20.76 -9.60 -11.29
N LEU A 294 20.93 -9.36 -9.98
CA LEU A 294 19.82 -9.03 -9.09
C LEU A 294 19.22 -7.65 -9.41
N MET A 295 20.05 -6.64 -9.67
CA MET A 295 19.58 -5.29 -10.00
C MET A 295 18.89 -5.23 -11.36
N GLN A 296 19.35 -6.01 -12.35
CA GLN A 296 18.62 -6.18 -13.62
C GLN A 296 17.23 -6.75 -13.40
N ARG A 297 17.09 -7.77 -12.54
CA ARG A 297 15.78 -8.34 -12.17
C ARG A 297 14.91 -7.35 -11.40
N MET A 298 15.47 -6.61 -10.44
CA MET A 298 14.72 -5.58 -9.70
C MET A 298 14.25 -4.46 -10.63
N ALA A 299 15.10 -3.98 -11.53
CA ALA A 299 14.72 -2.99 -12.54
C ALA A 299 13.57 -3.48 -13.40
N HIS A 300 13.64 -4.73 -13.88
CA HIS A 300 12.56 -5.35 -14.63
C HIS A 300 11.25 -5.38 -13.85
N TRP A 301 11.25 -5.87 -12.61
CA TRP A 301 10.03 -5.95 -11.80
C TRP A 301 9.47 -4.57 -11.41
N HIS A 302 10.31 -3.59 -11.11
CA HIS A 302 9.87 -2.22 -10.83
C HIS A 302 9.21 -1.58 -12.06
N VAL A 303 9.72 -1.85 -13.26
CA VAL A 303 9.11 -1.40 -14.52
C VAL A 303 7.80 -2.14 -14.78
N MET A 304 7.78 -3.47 -14.66
CA MET A 304 6.60 -4.28 -14.95
C MET A 304 5.41 -3.96 -14.03
N THR A 305 5.67 -3.80 -12.74
CA THR A 305 4.62 -3.50 -11.74
C THR A 305 4.07 -2.08 -11.86
N TRP A 306 4.68 -1.22 -12.69
CA TRP A 306 4.16 0.12 -12.95
C TRP A 306 2.78 0.11 -13.64
N ALA A 307 2.42 -0.99 -14.32
CA ALA A 307 1.08 -1.18 -14.88
C ALA A 307 -0.02 -1.30 -13.80
N ASP A 308 0.35 -1.64 -12.56
CA ASP A 308 -0.55 -1.78 -11.41
C ASP A 308 -0.53 -0.54 -10.50
N MET A 309 -0.35 0.66 -11.08
CA MET A 309 -0.30 1.93 -10.31
C MET A 309 -1.58 2.76 -10.38
N ASP A 310 -2.59 2.31 -11.13
CA ASP A 310 -3.87 3.01 -11.24
C ASP A 310 -4.54 3.11 -9.86
N GLY A 311 -4.85 4.34 -9.43
CA GLY A 311 -5.45 4.60 -8.11
C GLY A 311 -4.52 4.37 -6.91
N ARG A 312 -3.20 4.22 -7.10
CA ARG A 312 -2.24 3.92 -6.01
C ARG A 312 -1.27 5.06 -5.66
N ALA A 313 -1.51 6.26 -6.17
CA ALA A 313 -0.74 7.47 -5.86
C ALA A 313 0.80 7.40 -6.05
N PRO A 314 1.33 6.80 -7.13
CA PRO A 314 2.77 6.59 -7.25
C PRO A 314 3.61 7.86 -7.19
N GLY A 315 4.69 7.81 -6.43
CA GLY A 315 5.63 8.92 -6.31
C GLY A 315 6.27 9.32 -7.66
N LYS A 316 6.30 10.63 -7.97
CA LYS A 316 6.87 11.18 -9.22
C LYS A 316 8.30 10.73 -9.49
N ARG A 317 9.10 10.55 -8.43
CA ARG A 317 10.50 10.12 -8.57
C ARG A 317 10.62 8.64 -8.93
N CYS A 318 9.80 7.77 -8.34
CA CYS A 318 9.66 6.38 -8.78
C CYS A 318 9.30 6.33 -10.27
N GLY A 319 8.33 7.14 -10.70
CA GLY A 319 7.88 7.18 -12.10
C GLY A 319 8.96 7.62 -13.08
N ARG A 320 9.78 8.63 -12.73
CA ARG A 320 10.94 9.01 -13.55
C ARG A 320 11.98 7.90 -13.65
N GLY A 321 12.22 7.18 -12.55
CA GLY A 321 13.12 6.02 -12.53
C GLY A 321 12.64 4.91 -13.47
N VAL A 322 11.36 4.53 -13.35
CA VAL A 322 10.74 3.55 -14.24
C VAL A 322 10.80 4.02 -15.70
N GLN A 323 10.44 5.27 -15.98
CA GLN A 323 10.52 5.80 -17.35
C GLN A 323 11.93 5.69 -17.94
N ALA A 324 12.96 5.98 -17.15
CA ALA A 324 14.35 5.86 -17.58
C ALA A 324 14.76 4.41 -17.83
N LEU A 325 14.36 3.48 -16.95
CA LEU A 325 14.64 2.05 -17.07
C LEU A 325 13.88 1.37 -18.22
N SER A 326 12.72 1.92 -18.60
CA SER A 326 11.91 1.41 -19.71
C SER A 326 12.42 1.81 -21.09
N GLN A 327 13.45 2.67 -21.20
CA GLN A 327 13.98 3.07 -22.49
C GLN A 327 14.70 1.90 -23.19
N PRO A 328 14.58 1.75 -24.53
CA PRO A 328 15.32 0.74 -25.26
C PRO A 328 16.84 0.85 -25.02
N GLY A 329 17.47 -0.26 -24.62
CA GLY A 329 18.91 -0.28 -24.32
C GLY A 329 19.30 0.37 -22.99
N ALA A 330 18.34 0.81 -22.17
CA ALA A 330 18.62 1.31 -20.82
C ALA A 330 19.30 0.22 -19.99
N ARG A 331 20.40 0.60 -19.33
CA ARG A 331 21.05 -0.24 -18.32
C ARG A 331 20.66 0.26 -16.94
N TRP A 332 20.38 -0.67 -16.03
CA TRP A 332 19.98 -0.32 -14.66
C TRP A 332 21.00 0.56 -13.94
N ASP A 333 22.28 0.40 -14.28
CA ASP A 333 23.41 1.04 -13.63
C ASP A 333 23.67 2.48 -14.13
N THR A 334 23.14 2.84 -15.31
CA THR A 334 23.33 4.18 -15.91
C THR A 334 22.05 4.92 -16.25
N ALA A 335 20.89 4.26 -16.25
CA ALA A 335 19.61 4.87 -16.64
C ALA A 335 19.23 6.06 -15.74
N VAL A 336 19.56 5.98 -14.45
CA VAL A 336 19.29 7.04 -13.48
C VAL A 336 20.62 7.65 -13.04
N ALA A 337 20.86 8.90 -13.43
CA ALA A 337 22.07 9.63 -13.06
C ALA A 337 22.10 9.92 -11.54
N TYR A 338 23.31 9.94 -10.97
CA TYR A 338 23.50 10.32 -9.57
C TYR A 338 23.14 11.80 -9.38
N GLU A 339 22.29 12.09 -8.40
CA GLU A 339 21.88 13.44 -8.03
C GLU A 339 22.51 13.84 -6.69
N ALA A 340 23.52 14.73 -6.75
CA ALA A 340 24.16 15.35 -5.59
C ALA A 340 23.29 16.42 -4.89
N SER A 341 22.06 16.62 -5.36
CA SER A 341 21.13 17.61 -4.85
C SER A 341 20.77 17.34 -3.39
N GLU A 342 20.71 18.44 -2.67
CA GLU A 342 20.27 18.54 -1.29
C GLU A 342 18.75 18.64 -1.13
N LYS A 343 17.99 18.58 -2.24
CA LYS A 343 16.53 18.62 -2.21
C LYS A 343 15.95 17.31 -1.66
N PRO A 344 14.81 17.36 -0.95
CA PRO A 344 14.07 16.16 -0.58
C PRO A 344 13.81 15.28 -1.80
N GLN A 345 14.11 13.99 -1.67
CA GLN A 345 14.04 13.05 -2.79
C GLN A 345 12.79 12.15 -2.74
N GLY A 346 12.01 12.22 -1.67
CA GLY A 346 10.90 11.31 -1.41
C GLY A 346 11.37 10.00 -0.76
N CYS A 347 10.41 9.22 -0.25
CA CYS A 347 10.64 7.97 0.47
C CYS A 347 10.67 6.72 -0.42
N GLY A 348 10.53 6.86 -1.75
CA GLY A 348 10.25 5.75 -2.66
C GLY A 348 11.30 4.62 -2.68
N ALA A 349 12.55 4.92 -2.33
CA ALA A 349 13.59 3.90 -2.14
C ALA A 349 13.48 3.18 -0.78
N SER A 350 13.08 3.91 0.27
CA SER A 350 12.89 3.43 1.63
C SER A 350 11.75 2.40 1.69
N MET A 351 10.57 2.78 1.18
CA MET A 351 9.31 2.03 1.32
C MET A 351 9.31 0.62 0.72
N ARG A 352 10.31 0.30 -0.10
CA ARG A 352 10.41 -0.99 -0.80
C ARG A 352 11.64 -1.82 -0.44
N ALA A 353 12.46 -1.35 0.49
CA ALA A 353 13.75 -1.97 0.81
C ALA A 353 13.69 -2.97 1.99
N MET A 354 12.63 -3.01 2.78
CA MET A 354 12.55 -3.87 3.98
C MET A 354 12.75 -5.35 3.64
N GLY A 355 12.26 -5.81 2.49
CA GLY A 355 12.42 -7.19 2.03
C GLY A 355 13.88 -7.62 1.84
N ILE A 356 14.79 -6.67 1.59
CA ILE A 356 16.24 -6.91 1.53
C ILE A 356 16.74 -7.29 2.93
N GLY A 357 16.30 -6.60 3.98
CA GLY A 357 16.63 -6.93 5.36
C GLY A 357 16.14 -8.31 5.78
N ALA A 358 14.95 -8.71 5.33
CA ALA A 358 14.42 -10.04 5.61
C ALA A 358 15.33 -11.17 5.07
N VAL A 359 16.00 -10.93 3.95
CA VAL A 359 16.86 -11.90 3.28
C VAL A 359 18.33 -11.80 3.74
N TYR A 360 18.80 -10.59 4.03
CA TYR A 360 20.19 -10.28 4.40
C TYR A 360 20.32 -9.83 5.86
N HIS A 361 19.78 -10.60 6.79
CA HIS A 361 19.94 -10.36 8.23
C HIS A 361 21.12 -11.18 8.80
N GLY A 362 21.65 -10.74 9.94
CA GLY A 362 22.84 -11.27 10.59
C GLY A 362 24.11 -10.49 10.23
N ASP A 363 25.07 -10.50 11.15
CA ASP A 363 26.28 -9.67 11.06
C ASP A 363 27.14 -9.98 9.83
N THR A 364 27.15 -11.23 9.37
CA THR A 364 27.91 -11.65 8.19
C THR A 364 27.37 -11.06 6.88
N PHE A 365 26.12 -10.59 6.86
CA PHE A 365 25.44 -10.09 5.66
C PHE A 365 25.36 -8.56 5.59
N ARG A 366 25.84 -7.82 6.59
CA ARG A 366 25.73 -6.34 6.67
C ARG A 366 26.22 -5.64 5.41
N ASP A 367 27.41 -6.01 4.92
CA ASP A 367 27.97 -5.38 3.72
C ASP A 367 27.14 -5.71 2.47
N ALA A 368 26.62 -6.93 2.37
CA ALA A 368 25.73 -7.33 1.26
C ALA A 368 24.40 -6.59 1.33
N LEU A 369 23.79 -6.47 2.53
CA LEU A 369 22.57 -5.70 2.76
C LEU A 369 22.77 -4.24 2.32
N VAL A 370 23.85 -3.60 2.78
CA VAL A 370 24.17 -2.22 2.44
C VAL A 370 24.33 -2.05 0.93
N ALA A 371 25.09 -2.94 0.29
CA ALA A 371 25.29 -2.89 -1.15
C ALA A 371 23.95 -3.02 -1.90
N ILE A 372 23.17 -4.06 -1.61
CA ILE A 372 21.94 -4.38 -2.34
C ILE A 372 20.88 -3.29 -2.13
N ALA A 373 20.72 -2.77 -0.91
CA ALA A 373 19.79 -1.68 -0.63
C ALA A 373 20.23 -0.36 -1.31
N ALA A 374 21.53 -0.07 -1.34
CA ALA A 374 22.03 1.12 -2.01
C ALA A 374 21.90 1.03 -3.54
N GLU A 375 22.09 -0.15 -4.13
CA GLU A 375 21.88 -0.37 -5.56
C GLU A 375 20.39 -0.37 -5.92
N SER A 376 19.51 -0.94 -5.08
CA SER A 376 18.06 -0.93 -5.32
C SER A 376 17.48 0.49 -5.28
N ALA A 377 18.05 1.36 -4.42
CA ALA A 377 17.71 2.77 -4.40
C ALA A 377 18.09 3.47 -5.72
N ALA A 378 19.25 3.14 -6.29
CA ALA A 378 19.77 3.77 -7.51
C ALA A 378 18.86 3.59 -8.73
N LEU A 379 17.96 2.60 -8.72
CA LEU A 379 16.96 2.38 -9.78
C LEU A 379 15.97 3.54 -9.94
N SER A 380 15.88 4.48 -8.99
CA SER A 380 15.02 5.68 -9.12
C SER A 380 15.43 6.87 -8.24
N HIS A 381 16.11 6.60 -7.13
CA HIS A 381 16.59 7.56 -6.14
C HIS A 381 18.11 7.47 -6.05
N HIS A 382 18.80 7.65 -7.18
CA HIS A 382 20.26 7.58 -7.22
C HIS A 382 20.88 8.81 -6.56
N SER A 383 21.03 8.75 -5.24
CA SER A 383 21.64 9.78 -4.40
C SER A 383 22.08 9.18 -3.07
N PHE A 384 22.88 9.91 -2.30
CA PHE A 384 23.22 9.48 -0.94
C PHE A 384 21.96 9.27 -0.08
N CYS A 385 21.04 10.24 -0.04
CA CYS A 385 19.83 10.16 0.78
C CYS A 385 18.91 9.01 0.37
N GLY A 386 18.76 8.77 -0.94
CA GLY A 386 18.02 7.62 -1.47
C GLY A 386 18.64 6.29 -1.03
N CYS A 387 19.96 6.14 -1.17
CA CYS A 387 20.67 4.94 -0.71
C CYS A 387 20.56 4.76 0.81
N ALA A 388 20.76 5.82 1.58
CA ALA A 388 20.71 5.78 3.05
C ALA A 388 19.32 5.39 3.55
N SER A 389 18.24 5.95 2.98
CA SER A 389 16.87 5.59 3.37
C SER A 389 16.51 4.12 3.08
N ALA A 390 16.93 3.58 1.93
CA ALA A 390 16.78 2.16 1.62
C ALA A 390 17.57 1.28 2.62
N VAL A 391 18.82 1.65 2.92
CA VAL A 391 19.64 0.96 3.93
C VAL A 391 18.98 0.99 5.30
N VAL A 392 18.42 2.12 5.74
CA VAL A 392 17.69 2.23 7.02
C VAL A 392 16.53 1.26 7.09
N SER A 393 15.73 1.16 6.02
CA SER A 393 14.56 0.27 5.99
C SER A 393 14.94 -1.21 5.98
N ALA A 394 15.98 -1.57 5.21
CA ALA A 394 16.54 -2.91 5.22
C ALA A 394 17.18 -3.26 6.58
N ALA A 395 17.97 -2.35 7.16
CA ALA A 395 18.61 -2.52 8.46
C ALA A 395 17.58 -2.68 9.58
N GLY A 396 16.55 -1.84 9.63
CA GLY A 396 15.48 -1.96 10.63
C GLY A 396 14.78 -3.32 10.58
N CYS A 397 14.50 -3.84 9.38
CA CYS A 397 13.93 -5.18 9.22
C CYS A 397 14.90 -6.28 9.70
N ALA A 398 16.18 -6.19 9.35
CA ALA A 398 17.20 -7.15 9.79
C ALA A 398 17.35 -7.16 11.33
N LEU A 399 17.50 -5.98 11.94
CA LEU A 399 17.63 -5.80 13.38
C LEU A 399 16.40 -6.34 14.14
N ALA A 400 15.20 -6.15 13.58
CA ALA A 400 13.97 -6.71 14.15
C ALA A 400 13.99 -8.25 14.16
N LEU A 401 14.39 -8.87 13.05
CA LEU A 401 14.47 -10.34 12.94
C LEU A 401 15.55 -10.93 13.83
N GLU A 402 16.63 -10.19 14.07
CA GLU A 402 17.72 -10.55 14.99
C GLU A 402 17.38 -10.33 16.47
N GLY A 403 16.22 -9.75 16.77
CA GLY A 403 15.78 -9.50 18.15
C GLY A 403 16.51 -8.33 18.84
N VAL A 404 17.13 -7.44 18.05
CA VAL A 404 17.77 -6.24 18.59
C VAL A 404 16.71 -5.27 19.11
N GLN A 405 16.90 -4.77 20.32
CA GLN A 405 15.98 -3.83 20.95
C GLN A 405 15.86 -2.52 20.15
N ILE A 406 14.64 -2.05 19.91
CA ILE A 406 14.35 -0.90 19.03
C ILE A 406 15.07 0.39 19.45
N GLN A 407 15.33 0.54 20.75
CA GLN A 407 16.04 1.69 21.32
C GLN A 407 17.50 1.77 20.84
N ALA A 408 18.11 0.64 20.48
CA ALA A 408 19.48 0.58 19.97
C ALA A 408 19.58 0.87 18.46
N TRP A 409 18.47 0.78 17.72
CA TRP A 409 18.50 0.87 16.26
C TRP A 409 19.08 2.19 15.73
N PRO A 410 18.71 3.38 16.26
CA PRO A 410 19.29 4.64 15.76
C PRO A 410 20.81 4.66 15.87
N GLN A 411 21.35 4.21 17.01
CA GLN A 411 22.79 4.16 17.24
C GLN A 411 23.46 3.17 16.28
N ILE A 412 22.94 1.95 16.15
CA ILE A 412 23.47 0.93 15.24
C ILE A 412 23.46 1.41 13.78
N ILE A 413 22.38 2.05 13.34
CA ILE A 413 22.27 2.61 12.00
C ILE A 413 23.36 3.68 11.78
N LEU A 414 23.55 4.58 12.74
CA LEU A 414 24.52 5.67 12.66
C LEU A 414 25.98 5.20 12.74
N GLU A 415 26.26 4.18 13.56
CA GLU A 415 27.62 3.75 13.88
C GLU A 415 28.11 2.55 13.04
N ASP A 416 27.21 1.74 12.48
CA ASP A 416 27.56 0.56 11.68
C ASP A 416 27.12 0.70 10.22
N PHE A 417 25.82 0.91 9.96
CA PHE A 417 25.30 0.88 8.59
C PHE A 417 25.69 2.10 7.75
N LEU A 418 25.66 3.32 8.30
CA LEU A 418 26.04 4.52 7.55
C LEU A 418 27.53 4.54 7.17
N PRO A 419 28.50 4.22 8.06
CA PRO A 419 29.91 4.11 7.66
C PRO A 419 30.14 3.07 6.56
N ARG A 420 29.49 1.90 6.63
CA ARG A 420 29.54 0.88 5.58
C ARG A 420 28.98 1.41 4.26
N LEU A 421 27.87 2.15 4.30
CA LEU A 421 27.30 2.77 3.11
C LEU A 421 28.29 3.76 2.49
N GLN A 422 28.88 4.66 3.29
CA GLN A 422 29.88 5.60 2.79
C GLN A 422 31.04 4.85 2.13
N GLN A 423 31.59 3.83 2.79
CA GLN A 423 32.66 3.01 2.23
C GLN A 423 32.22 2.35 0.92
N TYR A 424 31.05 1.74 0.87
CA TYR A 424 30.54 1.09 -0.34
C TYR A 424 30.42 2.09 -1.51
N LEU A 425 29.79 3.25 -1.28
CA LEU A 425 29.60 4.27 -2.30
C LEU A 425 30.94 4.78 -2.88
N LEU A 426 31.95 4.98 -2.02
CA LEU A 426 33.27 5.46 -2.43
C LEU A 426 34.08 4.41 -3.21
N HIS A 427 33.78 3.14 -3.04
CA HIS A 427 34.46 2.04 -3.73
C HIS A 427 33.69 1.50 -4.94
N ARG A 428 32.50 2.06 -5.26
CA ARG A 428 31.75 1.75 -6.49
C ARG A 428 32.61 1.95 -7.74
N PRO A 429 32.27 1.29 -8.86
CA PRO A 429 32.87 1.59 -10.17
C PRO A 429 32.79 3.08 -10.49
N ALA A 430 33.85 3.63 -11.11
CA ALA A 430 34.02 5.07 -11.30
C ALA A 430 32.81 5.76 -11.98
N ALA A 431 32.15 5.09 -12.93
CA ALA A 431 30.99 5.62 -13.64
C ALA A 431 29.78 5.94 -12.73
N ARG A 432 29.74 5.39 -11.51
CA ARG A 432 28.61 5.52 -10.56
C ARG A 432 29.07 6.00 -9.19
N ARG A 433 30.35 6.36 -9.08
CA ARG A 433 30.98 6.77 -7.83
C ARG A 433 30.69 8.26 -7.59
N PRO A 434 30.02 8.61 -6.49
CA PRO A 434 29.87 10.01 -6.10
C PRO A 434 31.20 10.61 -5.64
N ALA A 435 31.28 11.95 -5.64
CA ALA A 435 32.42 12.66 -5.08
C ALA A 435 32.53 12.42 -3.55
N ALA A 436 33.74 12.25 -3.04
CA ALA A 436 33.95 11.91 -1.63
C ALA A 436 33.43 12.97 -0.65
N ASP A 437 33.62 14.24 -1.01
CA ASP A 437 33.12 15.37 -0.22
C ASP A 437 31.58 15.43 -0.21
N ASP A 438 30.94 14.99 -1.31
CA ASP A 438 29.48 14.90 -1.38
C ASP A 438 28.95 13.81 -0.46
N VAL A 439 29.53 12.61 -0.51
CA VAL A 439 29.15 11.49 0.38
C VAL A 439 29.29 11.89 1.84
N SER A 440 30.39 12.54 2.21
CA SER A 440 30.65 12.95 3.59
C SER A 440 29.66 14.01 4.07
N ARG A 441 29.42 15.04 3.25
CA ARG A 441 28.48 16.13 3.56
C ARG A 441 27.05 15.62 3.68
N GLN A 442 26.60 14.79 2.72
CA GLN A 442 25.25 14.23 2.71
C GLN A 442 25.04 13.24 3.87
N CYS A 443 26.07 12.46 4.25
CA CYS A 443 26.02 11.59 5.43
C CYS A 443 25.79 12.39 6.71
N GLN A 444 26.58 13.44 6.93
CA GLN A 444 26.42 14.31 8.10
C GLN A 444 25.03 14.91 8.19
N ARG A 445 24.50 15.39 7.05
CA ARG A 445 23.15 15.95 6.98
C ARG A 445 22.06 14.92 7.22
N PHE A 446 22.18 13.73 6.62
CA PHE A 446 21.22 12.63 6.83
C PHE A 446 21.20 12.19 8.30
N ALA A 447 22.36 12.15 8.95
CA ALA A 447 22.49 11.75 10.36
C ALA A 447 22.01 12.82 11.35
N GLN A 448 21.94 14.10 10.97
CA GLN A 448 21.64 15.18 11.89
C GLN A 448 20.27 15.02 12.61
N PRO A 449 19.14 14.74 11.92
CA PRO A 449 17.85 14.57 12.59
C PRO A 449 17.82 13.38 13.56
N TRP A 450 18.65 12.36 13.31
CA TRP A 450 18.77 11.17 14.15
C TRP A 450 19.58 11.43 15.42
N ARG A 451 20.43 12.47 15.41
CA ARG A 451 21.24 12.90 16.56
C ARG A 451 20.56 14.00 17.38
N SER A 452 19.62 14.75 16.80
CA SER A 452 18.84 15.73 17.54
C SER A 452 17.88 15.05 18.50
N GLN A 453 17.64 15.67 19.67
CA GLN A 453 16.55 15.25 20.53
C GLN A 453 15.24 15.39 19.75
N GLY A 454 14.55 14.26 19.53
CA GLY A 454 13.21 14.27 18.97
C GLY A 454 12.22 14.98 19.90
N MET A 455 10.95 14.99 19.52
CA MET A 455 9.89 15.53 20.38
C MET A 455 9.89 14.80 21.73
N THR A 456 9.80 15.55 22.83
CA THR A 456 9.58 14.99 24.16
C THR A 456 8.22 14.30 24.22
N ALA A 457 8.02 13.35 25.15
CA ALA A 457 6.73 12.68 25.33
C ALA A 457 5.56 13.66 25.51
N LYS A 458 5.81 14.81 26.17
CA LYS A 458 4.82 15.89 26.34
C LYS A 458 4.46 16.56 25.02
N GLN A 459 5.44 16.79 24.14
CA GLN A 459 5.20 17.36 22.82
C GLN A 459 4.51 16.33 21.90
N ILE A 460 4.84 15.04 22.02
CA ILE A 460 4.15 13.97 21.30
C ILE A 460 2.69 13.85 21.76
N ALA A 461 2.39 14.07 23.05
CA ALA A 461 1.02 13.98 23.55
C ALA A 461 0.10 15.12 23.08
N ASP A 462 0.67 16.23 22.57
CA ASP A 462 -0.06 17.40 22.08
C ASP A 462 -0.25 17.31 20.55
N PRO A 463 -1.48 17.08 20.06
CA PRO A 463 -1.73 16.90 18.63
C PRO A 463 -1.39 18.13 17.79
N GLU A 464 -1.55 19.36 18.31
CA GLU A 464 -1.20 20.58 17.57
C GLU A 464 0.31 20.78 17.48
N GLN A 465 1.06 20.36 18.51
CA GLN A 465 2.52 20.40 18.45
C GLN A 465 3.08 19.34 17.51
N ARG A 466 2.46 18.15 17.44
CA ARG A 466 2.80 17.15 16.42
C ARG A 466 2.56 17.69 15.02
N ASP A 467 1.36 18.18 14.74
CA ASP A 467 0.99 18.67 13.40
C ASP A 467 1.87 19.86 12.96
N ARG A 468 2.26 20.75 13.90
CA ARG A 468 3.23 21.84 13.62
C ARG A 468 4.66 21.38 13.40
N HIS A 469 5.08 20.26 13.97
CA HIS A 469 6.45 19.75 13.82
C HIS A 469 6.67 19.09 12.45
N TYR A 470 5.61 18.51 11.87
CA TYR A 470 5.66 17.77 10.59
C TYR A 470 5.22 18.59 9.36
N LYS A 471 4.78 19.84 9.56
CA LYS A 471 4.58 20.85 8.50
C LYS A 471 5.80 21.75 8.38
#